data_AF-A0A3B1BLL8-F1
#
_entry.id   AF-A0A3B1BLL8-F1
#
_cell.length_a   1.000
_cell.length_b   1.000
_cell.length_c   1.000
_cell.angle_alpha   90.00
_cell.angle_beta   90.00
_cell.angle_gamma   90.00
#
_symmetry.space_group_name_H-M   'P 1'
#
loop_
_entity.id
_entity.type
_entity.pdbx_description
1 polymer ?
#
loop_
_entity_poly.entity_id
_entity_poly.type
_entity_poly.pdbx_seq_one_letter_code
_entity_poly.pdbx_strand_id
1 'polypeptide(L)'
;MEPIIIVGIAFVHLALLFYTIFIIKEFKTPYASNSVLFFLTTAVTFDLIATSCMMIGTTNTYFTFHGIMGYIGLLLMIIDAVYIWKHKITKGAEVVFSKGLNLYSKLAYTWWVIAFVTGVIISLER
;
A
#
# COMPACT_ATOMS: atom_id res chain seq x y z
N MET A 1 -3.97 14.86 19.60
CA MET A 1 -3.96 13.54 18.94
C MET A 1 -3.14 12.60 19.78
N GLU A 2 -3.60 11.37 19.97
CA GLU A 2 -2.82 10.35 20.70
C GLU A 2 -1.47 10.11 20.00
N PRO A 3 -0.35 9.97 20.73
CA PRO A 3 0.98 9.77 20.15
C PRO A 3 1.03 8.60 19.15
N ILE A 4 0.26 7.53 19.41
CA ILE A 4 0.18 6.37 18.52
C ILE A 4 -0.43 6.69 17.14
N ILE A 5 -1.37 7.64 17.07
CA ILE A 5 -1.94 8.09 15.79
C ILE A 5 -0.90 8.88 15.00
N ILE A 6 -0.10 9.73 15.66
CA ILE A 6 0.98 10.49 15.00
C ILE A 6 2.00 9.54 14.39
N VAL A 7 2.37 8.48 15.13
CA VAL A 7 3.23 7.40 14.61
C VAL A 7 2.56 6.73 13.40
N GLY A 8 1.28 6.39 13.50
CA GLY A 8 0.51 5.81 12.38
C GLY A 8 0.57 6.68 11.12
N ILE A 9 0.34 7.99 11.25
CA ILE A 9 0.41 8.94 10.13
C ILE A 9 1.81 8.96 9.50
N ALA A 10 2.87 8.96 10.31
CA ALA A 10 4.23 8.89 9.78
C ALA A 10 4.44 7.61 8.95
N PHE A 11 3.95 6.46 9.43
CA PHE A 11 4.00 5.21 8.68
C PHE A 11 3.15 5.22 7.40
N VAL A 12 1.98 5.87 7.37
CA VAL A 12 1.20 6.05 6.13
C VAL A 12 2.01 6.81 5.08
N HIS A 13 2.73 7.88 5.48
CA HIS A 13 3.55 8.65 4.55
C HIS A 13 4.75 7.85 4.04
N LEU A 14 5.38 7.05 4.91
CA LEU A 14 6.42 6.11 4.50
C LEU A 14 5.86 5.05 3.54
N ALA A 15 4.66 4.52 3.81
CA ALA A 15 3.98 3.59 2.90
C ALA A 15 3.73 4.23 1.53
N LEU A 16 3.20 5.46 1.48
CA LEU A 16 3.01 6.22 0.24
C LEU A 16 4.32 6.35 -0.55
N LEU A 17 5.40 6.75 0.12
CA LEU A 17 6.71 6.94 -0.51
C LEU A 17 7.20 5.63 -1.13
N PHE A 18 7.23 4.55 -0.35
CA PHE A 18 7.73 3.25 -0.82
C PHE A 18 6.83 2.65 -1.89
N TYR A 19 5.50 2.78 -1.77
CA TYR A 19 4.58 2.24 -2.74
C TYR A 19 4.67 2.98 -4.08
N THR A 20 4.87 4.29 -4.04
CA THR A 20 5.12 5.11 -5.23
C THR A 20 6.43 4.73 -5.92
N ILE A 21 7.51 4.51 -5.15
CA ILE A 21 8.79 4.06 -5.71
C ILE A 21 8.64 2.66 -6.34
N PHE A 22 7.87 1.77 -5.71
CA PHE A 22 7.51 0.48 -6.29
C PHE A 22 6.84 0.65 -7.67
N ILE A 23 5.79 1.47 -7.80
CA ILE A 23 5.09 1.67 -9.08
C ILE A 23 6.02 2.25 -10.15
N ILE A 24 6.88 3.22 -9.80
CA ILE A 24 7.84 3.76 -10.76
C ILE A 24 8.83 2.69 -11.24
N LYS A 25 9.25 1.79 -10.34
CA LYS A 25 10.17 0.69 -10.68
C LYS A 25 9.48 -0.41 -11.47
N GLU A 26 8.27 -0.81 -11.10
CA GLU A 26 7.47 -1.77 -11.86
C GLU A 26 7.24 -1.26 -13.29
N PHE A 27 6.95 0.03 -13.46
CA PHE A 27 6.80 0.63 -14.79
C PHE A 27 8.08 0.60 -15.64
N LYS A 28 9.25 0.89 -15.03
CA LYS A 28 10.55 0.90 -15.74
C LYS A 28 11.12 -0.50 -15.96
N THR A 29 10.87 -1.40 -15.01
CA THR A 29 11.40 -2.77 -14.96
C THR A 29 10.25 -3.70 -14.55
N PRO A 30 9.40 -4.11 -15.50
CA PRO A 30 8.18 -4.88 -15.22
C PRO A 30 8.49 -6.35 -14.95
N TYR A 31 9.37 -6.64 -14.00
CA TYR A 31 9.76 -7.98 -13.57
C TYR A 31 10.07 -7.98 -12.07
N ALA A 32 10.00 -9.14 -11.42
CA ALA A 32 10.10 -9.27 -9.96
C ALA A 32 11.53 -9.16 -9.42
N SER A 33 12.24 -8.08 -9.76
CA SER A 33 13.56 -7.81 -9.21
C SER A 33 13.52 -7.69 -7.69
N ASN A 34 14.67 -7.93 -7.04
CA ASN A 34 14.80 -7.76 -5.59
C ASN A 34 14.42 -6.33 -5.15
N SER A 35 14.72 -5.33 -5.98
CA SER A 35 14.36 -3.94 -5.69
C SER A 35 12.85 -3.72 -5.74
N VAL A 36 12.16 -4.21 -6.77
CA VAL A 36 10.69 -4.11 -6.88
C VAL A 36 10.01 -4.74 -5.67
N LEU A 37 10.42 -5.97 -5.30
CA LEU A 37 9.87 -6.67 -4.15
C LEU A 37 10.18 -6.00 -2.81
N PHE A 38 11.37 -5.44 -2.66
CA PHE A 38 11.74 -4.68 -1.46
C PHE A 38 10.79 -3.50 -1.26
N PHE A 39 10.63 -2.65 -2.28
CA PHE A 39 9.76 -1.47 -2.17
C PHE A 39 8.29 -1.84 -1.92
N LEU A 40 7.77 -2.86 -2.62
CA LEU A 40 6.40 -3.33 -2.41
C LEU A 40 6.19 -3.90 -1.01
N THR A 41 7.08 -4.78 -0.57
CA THR A 41 6.95 -5.45 0.74
C THR A 41 7.10 -4.44 1.87
N THR A 42 8.05 -3.51 1.78
CA THR A 42 8.23 -2.45 2.78
C THR A 42 7.02 -1.50 2.81
N ALA A 43 6.44 -1.16 1.66
CA ALA A 43 5.22 -0.35 1.61
C ALA A 43 4.05 -1.04 2.32
N VAL A 44 3.80 -2.33 2.02
CA VAL A 44 2.75 -3.13 2.68
C VAL A 44 2.97 -3.19 4.19
N THR A 45 4.20 -3.44 4.63
CA THR A 45 4.52 -3.50 6.07
C THR A 45 4.28 -2.17 6.76
N PHE A 46 4.70 -1.05 6.15
CA PHE A 46 4.44 0.27 6.72
C PHE A 46 2.94 0.59 6.78
N ASP A 47 2.17 0.23 5.75
CA ASP A 47 0.73 0.47 5.73
C ASP A 47 -0.03 -0.40 6.76
N LEU A 48 0.43 -1.64 6.97
CA LEU A 48 -0.09 -2.52 8.01
C LEU A 48 0.18 -1.97 9.42
N ILE A 49 1.40 -1.47 9.67
CA ILE A 49 1.76 -0.81 10.94
C ILE A 49 0.91 0.44 11.14
N ALA A 50 0.81 1.29 10.11
CA ALA A 50 0.01 2.50 10.14
C ALA A 50 -1.46 2.22 10.48
N THR A 51 -2.07 1.28 9.78
CA THR A 51 -3.45 0.86 10.00
C THR A 51 -3.65 0.37 11.43
N SER A 52 -2.72 -0.45 11.93
CA SER A 52 -2.74 -0.96 13.31
C SER A 52 -2.63 0.17 14.35
N CYS A 53 -1.71 1.11 14.16
CA CYS A 53 -1.56 2.28 15.03
C CYS A 53 -2.82 3.15 15.06
N MET A 54 -3.43 3.41 13.89
CA MET A 54 -4.66 4.20 13.79
C MET A 54 -5.86 3.49 14.42
N MET A 55 -5.96 2.16 14.29
CA MET A 55 -6.98 1.36 14.95
C MET A 55 -6.82 1.39 16.47
N ILE A 56 -5.61 1.21 17.00
CA ILE A 56 -5.39 1.24 18.46
C ILE A 56 -5.66 2.64 19.03
N GLY A 57 -5.30 3.69 18.30
CA GLY A 57 -5.42 5.07 18.77
C GLY A 57 -6.82 5.68 18.67
N THR A 58 -7.73 5.11 17.87
CA THR A 58 -9.06 5.71 17.66
C THR A 58 -10.05 5.32 18.77
N THR A 59 -10.79 6.31 19.27
CA THR A 59 -11.95 6.12 20.16
C THR A 59 -13.27 6.00 19.38
N ASN A 60 -13.26 6.30 18.08
CA ASN A 60 -14.41 6.17 17.18
C ASN A 60 -14.52 4.75 16.60
N THR A 61 -15.68 4.44 16.00
CA THR A 61 -15.91 3.14 15.34
C THR A 61 -14.88 2.85 14.25
N TYR A 62 -14.40 1.60 14.21
CA TYR A 62 -13.41 1.10 13.24
C TYR A 62 -13.88 1.08 11.78
N PHE A 63 -15.15 1.40 11.53
CA PHE A 63 -15.84 1.29 10.24
C PHE A 63 -16.37 2.64 9.77
N THR A 64 -15.49 3.63 9.62
CA THR A 64 -15.81 4.85 8.87
C THR A 64 -15.69 4.57 7.36
N PHE A 65 -16.32 5.41 6.54
CA PHE A 65 -16.20 5.30 5.07
C PHE A 65 -14.73 5.28 4.62
N HIS A 66 -13.91 6.20 5.14
CA HIS A 66 -12.48 6.23 4.90
C HIS A 66 -11.75 4.99 5.43
N GLY A 67 -12.10 4.50 6.63
CA GLY A 67 -11.51 3.27 7.18
C GLY A 67 -11.72 2.06 6.27
N ILE A 68 -12.94 1.89 5.73
CA ILE A 68 -13.24 0.83 4.76
C ILE A 68 -12.39 0.98 3.49
N MET A 69 -12.28 2.20 2.96
CA MET A 69 -11.43 2.46 1.79
C MET A 69 -9.97 2.12 2.04
N GLY A 70 -9.45 2.46 3.23
CA GLY A 70 -8.10 2.10 3.67
C GLY A 70 -7.91 0.60 3.75
N TYR A 71 -8.83 -0.15 4.37
CA TYR A 71 -8.75 -1.62 4.44
C TYR A 71 -8.79 -2.27 3.07
N ILE A 72 -9.62 -1.77 2.15
CA ILE A 72 -9.62 -2.24 0.75
C ILE A 72 -8.27 -1.94 0.09
N GLY A 73 -7.70 -0.76 0.30
CA GLY A 73 -6.37 -0.41 -0.20
C GLY A 73 -5.29 -1.38 0.29
N LEU A 74 -5.21 -1.61 1.60
CA LEU A 74 -4.27 -2.54 2.20
C LEU A 74 -4.46 -3.98 1.67
N LEU A 75 -5.71 -4.43 1.53
CA LEU A 75 -6.01 -5.75 0.97
C LEU A 75 -5.49 -5.86 -0.48
N LEU A 76 -5.75 -4.85 -1.31
CA LEU A 76 -5.29 -4.82 -2.69
C LEU A 76 -3.75 -4.85 -2.79
N MET A 77 -3.06 -4.11 -1.92
CA MET A 77 -1.59 -4.13 -1.82
C MET A 77 -1.05 -5.51 -1.42
N ILE A 78 -1.69 -6.17 -0.45
CA ILE A 78 -1.30 -7.51 -0.02
C ILE A 78 -1.46 -8.52 -1.15
N ILE A 79 -2.58 -8.49 -1.87
CA ILE A 79 -2.82 -9.36 -3.03
C ILE A 79 -1.77 -9.08 -4.12
N ASP A 80 -1.43 -7.82 -4.38
CA ASP A 80 -0.40 -7.43 -5.35
C ASP A 80 0.96 -8.03 -4.96
N ALA A 81 1.34 -7.88 -3.69
CA ALA A 81 2.56 -8.47 -3.15
C ALA A 81 2.58 -10.00 -3.29
N VAL A 82 1.48 -10.68 -2.96
CA VAL A 82 1.36 -12.13 -3.12
C VAL A 82 1.53 -12.53 -4.59
N TYR A 83 0.91 -11.84 -5.53
CA TYR A 83 1.02 -12.16 -6.95
C TYR A 83 2.42 -11.91 -7.52
N ILE A 84 3.08 -10.82 -7.13
CA ILE A 84 4.44 -10.52 -7.60
C ILE A 84 5.46 -11.49 -6.98
N TRP A 85 5.32 -11.82 -5.69
CA TRP A 85 6.15 -12.85 -5.05
C TRP A 85 5.94 -14.22 -5.69
N LYS A 86 4.68 -14.62 -5.93
CA LYS A 86 4.36 -15.86 -6.63
C LYS A 86 4.97 -15.88 -8.04
N HIS A 87 4.88 -14.77 -8.77
CA HIS A 87 5.49 -14.65 -10.10
C HIS A 87 6.99 -14.90 -10.05
N LYS A 88 7.70 -14.30 -9.08
CA LYS A 88 9.14 -14.57 -8.90
C LYS A 88 9.45 -16.03 -8.63
N ILE A 89 8.71 -16.65 -7.71
CA ILE A 89 8.96 -18.04 -7.29
C ILE A 89 8.67 -19.03 -8.43
N THR A 90 7.60 -18.78 -9.19
CA THR A 90 7.11 -19.74 -10.20
C THR A 90 7.72 -19.53 -11.58
N LYS A 91 8.07 -18.29 -11.96
CA LYS A 91 8.57 -17.95 -13.29
C LYS A 91 9.99 -17.41 -13.29
N GLY A 92 10.51 -16.97 -12.14
CA GLY A 92 11.82 -16.34 -12.02
C GLY A 92 11.74 -14.81 -11.95
N ALA A 93 12.83 -14.20 -11.47
CA ALA A 93 12.90 -12.76 -11.18
C ALA A 93 13.02 -11.86 -12.43
N GLU A 94 13.50 -12.41 -13.54
CA GLU A 94 13.76 -11.66 -14.79
C GLU A 94 12.64 -11.82 -15.83
N VAL A 95 11.63 -12.64 -15.53
CA VAL A 95 10.48 -12.80 -16.43
C VAL A 95 9.56 -11.60 -16.29
N VAL A 96 9.25 -10.99 -17.43
CA VAL A 96 8.34 -9.85 -17.51
C VAL A 96 6.94 -10.23 -17.01
N PHE A 97 6.34 -9.36 -16.24
CA PHE A 97 4.98 -9.47 -15.73
C PHE A 97 3.96 -9.54 -16.88
N SER A 98 2.85 -10.24 -16.63
CA SER A 98 1.73 -10.20 -17.58
C SER A 98 1.09 -8.81 -17.57
N LYS A 99 0.47 -8.43 -18.68
CA LYS A 99 -0.30 -7.17 -18.76
C LYS A 99 -1.35 -7.05 -17.65
N GLY A 100 -1.95 -8.18 -17.26
CA GLY A 100 -2.94 -8.24 -16.18
C GLY A 100 -2.34 -7.94 -14.81
N LEU A 101 -1.13 -8.43 -14.51
CA LEU A 101 -0.45 -8.15 -13.25
C LEU A 101 -0.07 -6.66 -13.15
N ASN A 102 0.50 -6.08 -14.21
CA ASN A 102 0.83 -4.65 -14.26
C ASN A 102 -0.41 -3.76 -14.10
N LEU A 103 -1.52 -4.16 -14.75
CA LEU A 103 -2.78 -3.44 -14.61
C LEU A 103 -3.30 -3.52 -13.17
N TYR A 104 -3.23 -4.70 -12.56
CA TYR A 104 -3.64 -4.90 -11.18
C TYR A 104 -2.84 -4.02 -10.21
N SER A 105 -1.51 -3.98 -10.31
CA SER A 105 -0.66 -3.15 -9.44
C SER A 105 -1.03 -1.66 -9.55
N LYS A 106 -1.32 -1.17 -10.77
CA LYS A 106 -1.75 0.22 -10.99
C LYS A 106 -3.13 0.51 -10.38
N LEU A 107 -4.07 -0.42 -10.51
CA LEU A 107 -5.41 -0.27 -9.92
C LEU A 107 -5.33 -0.28 -8.39
N ALA A 108 -4.54 -1.18 -7.82
CA ALA A 108 -4.28 -1.26 -6.38
C ALA A 108 -3.67 0.06 -5.86
N TYR A 109 -2.65 0.58 -6.52
CA TYR A 109 -2.04 1.86 -6.17
C TYR A 109 -3.01 3.04 -6.31
N THR A 110 -3.78 3.08 -7.40
CA THR A 110 -4.76 4.16 -7.63
C THR A 110 -5.80 4.17 -6.52
N TRP A 111 -6.35 3.01 -6.16
CA TRP A 111 -7.28 2.91 -5.05
C TRP A 111 -6.65 3.34 -3.72
N TRP A 112 -5.42 2.91 -3.46
CA TRP A 112 -4.68 3.29 -2.25
C TRP A 112 -4.46 4.80 -2.16
N VAL A 113 -4.09 5.46 -3.26
CA VAL A 113 -3.94 6.93 -3.32
C VAL A 113 -5.28 7.63 -3.07
N ILE A 114 -6.38 7.11 -3.61
CA ILE A 114 -7.73 7.65 -3.32
C ILE A 114 -8.01 7.53 -1.82
N ALA A 115 -7.73 6.38 -1.21
CA ALA A 115 -7.87 6.20 0.24
C ALA A 115 -7.01 7.20 1.02
N PHE A 116 -5.73 7.35 0.69
CA PHE A 116 -4.84 8.33 1.31
C PHE A 116 -5.39 9.76 1.22
N VAL A 117 -5.78 10.21 0.02
CA VAL A 117 -6.28 11.57 -0.20
C VAL A 117 -7.56 11.84 0.58
N THR A 118 -8.50 10.88 0.63
CA THR A 118 -9.70 11.05 1.47
C THR A 118 -9.36 11.18 2.96
N GLY A 119 -8.35 10.45 3.45
CA GLY A 119 -7.88 10.56 4.83
C GLY A 119 -7.30 11.94 5.15
N VAL A 120 -6.53 12.50 4.20
CA VAL A 120 -6.01 13.86 4.31
C VAL A 120 -7.16 14.89 4.35
N ILE A 121 -8.14 14.80 3.44
CA ILE A 121 -9.29 15.72 3.41
C ILE A 121 -10.04 15.69 4.74
N ILE A 122 -10.39 14.49 5.24
CA ILE A 122 -11.10 14.33 6.52
C ILE A 122 -10.29 14.90 7.69
N SER A 123 -8.96 14.81 7.63
CA SER A 123 -8.09 15.35 8.67
C SER A 123 -7.98 16.87 8.63
N LEU A 124 -8.22 17.51 7.48
CA LEU A 124 -8.23 18.97 7.34
C LEU A 124 -9.57 19.60 7.74
N GLU A 125 -10.66 18.84 7.65
CA GLU A 125 -12.02 19.28 8.02
C GLU A 125 -12.32 19.15 9.52
N ARG A 126 -11.39 18.62 10.32
CA ARG A 126 -11.52 18.40 11.76
C ARG A 126 -10.51 19.24 12.55
#